data_AF-A0A6M5YYL3-F1
#
_entry.id   AF-A0A6M5YYL3-F1
#
_cell.length_a   1.000
_cell.length_b   1.000
_cell.length_c   1.000
_cell.angle_alpha   90.00
_cell.angle_beta   90.00
_cell.angle_gamma   90.00
#
_symmetry.space_group_name_H-M   'P 1'
#
loop_
_entity.id
_entity.type
_entity.pdbx_description
1 polymer ?
#
loop_
_entity_poly.entity_id
_entity_poly.type
_entity_poly.pdbx_seq_one_letter_code
_entity_poly.pdbx_strand_id
1 'polypeptide(L)'
;MFVIPTAYKSKLPKGLSWPLGAEAISAGLADAPHATALSLWFTVDVTRPASAFQRLLQDALPYTILVAEYRPASRAGYSGSTSMVESGWYEAKWRLDVSPVPRALRAAAGAALRETGLPAITEWLRSSGQEGWGLRRQRAELVFAPATGTITPQVKEGA
;
A
#
# COMPACT_ATOMS: atom_id res chain seq x y z
N MET A 1 14.13 -9.06 -15.33
CA MET A 1 13.02 -9.19 -14.36
C MET A 1 13.09 -8.00 -13.42
N PHE A 2 12.09 -7.12 -13.43
CA PHE A 2 12.02 -5.98 -12.53
C PHE A 2 11.29 -6.39 -11.24
N VAL A 3 11.80 -5.95 -10.09
CA VAL A 3 11.17 -6.19 -8.79
C VAL A 3 11.20 -4.89 -8.01
N ILE A 4 10.02 -4.45 -7.55
CA ILE A 4 9.87 -3.28 -6.68
C ILE A 4 10.60 -3.58 -5.36
N PRO A 5 11.53 -2.72 -4.91
CA PRO A 5 12.31 -2.98 -3.72
C PRO A 5 11.42 -3.04 -2.47
N THR A 6 11.64 -4.06 -1.64
CA THR A 6 11.01 -4.15 -0.31
C THR A 6 11.83 -3.34 0.68
N ALA A 7 11.34 -2.15 1.02
CA ALA A 7 11.99 -1.28 1.99
C ALA A 7 11.78 -1.76 3.43
N TYR A 8 10.63 -2.40 3.70
CA TYR A 8 10.31 -2.87 5.04
C TYR A 8 9.39 -4.10 5.00
N LYS A 9 9.60 -5.03 5.94
CA LYS A 9 8.74 -6.19 6.12
C LYS A 9 8.68 -6.64 7.57
N SER A 10 7.54 -6.43 8.22
CA SER A 10 7.30 -6.90 9.59
C SER A 10 7.27 -8.43 9.66
N LYS A 11 7.65 -8.95 10.82
CA LYS A 11 7.39 -10.36 11.18
C LYS A 11 5.90 -10.53 11.47
N LEU A 12 5.28 -11.55 10.86
CA LEU A 12 3.87 -11.85 11.09
C LEU A 12 3.67 -12.85 12.24
N PRO A 13 2.64 -12.65 13.09
CA PRO A 13 2.14 -13.67 13.99
C PRO A 13 1.68 -14.95 13.26
N LYS A 14 1.63 -16.05 14.00
CA LYS A 14 1.09 -17.32 13.52
C LYS A 14 -0.38 -17.14 13.13
N GLY A 15 -0.75 -17.61 11.92
CA GLY A 15 -2.12 -17.50 11.40
C GLY A 15 -2.36 -16.33 10.46
N LEU A 16 -1.41 -15.40 10.32
CA LEU A 16 -1.46 -14.35 9.32
C LEU A 16 -0.53 -14.65 8.13
N SER A 17 -0.81 -14.03 7.00
CA SER A 17 0.01 -14.12 5.79
C SER A 17 -0.11 -12.86 4.96
N TRP A 18 0.92 -12.51 4.21
CA TRP A 18 0.80 -11.47 3.19
C TRP A 18 -0.11 -11.98 2.05
N PRO A 19 -1.03 -11.18 1.50
CA PRO A 19 -1.91 -11.66 0.43
C PRO A 19 -1.14 -11.93 -0.87
N LEU A 20 -0.11 -11.11 -1.15
CA LEU A 20 0.83 -11.28 -2.26
C LEU A 20 2.28 -11.07 -1.79
N GLY A 21 3.23 -11.61 -2.55
CA GLY A 21 4.66 -11.33 -2.40
C GLY A 21 5.12 -10.18 -3.30
N ALA A 22 6.32 -9.66 -3.05
CA ALA A 22 6.89 -8.55 -3.81
C ALA A 22 6.96 -8.84 -5.32
N GLU A 23 7.35 -10.05 -5.72
CA GLU A 23 7.42 -10.47 -7.12
C GLU A 23 6.04 -10.41 -7.80
N ALA A 24 4.99 -10.93 -7.14
CA ALA A 24 3.64 -10.94 -7.70
C ALA A 24 3.07 -9.52 -7.83
N ILE A 25 3.36 -8.64 -6.86
CA ILE A 25 2.96 -7.23 -6.94
C ILE A 25 3.73 -6.52 -8.06
N SER A 26 5.04 -6.76 -8.15
CA SER A 26 5.90 -6.17 -9.19
C SER A 26 5.46 -6.60 -10.59
N ALA A 27 5.11 -7.87 -10.76
CA ALA A 27 4.61 -8.39 -12.03
C ALA A 27 3.26 -7.73 -12.41
N GLY A 28 2.33 -7.58 -11.47
CA GLY A 28 1.05 -6.94 -11.75
C GLY A 28 1.11 -5.41 -11.95
N LEU A 29 2.23 -4.77 -11.56
CA LEU A 29 2.47 -3.35 -11.75
C LEU A 29 3.59 -3.06 -12.75
N ALA A 30 4.02 -4.05 -13.55
CA ALA A 30 5.17 -3.91 -14.44
C ALA A 30 5.00 -2.78 -15.47
N ASP A 31 3.76 -2.59 -15.95
CA ASP A 31 3.41 -1.55 -16.93
C ASP A 31 2.88 -0.25 -16.29
N ALA A 32 2.94 -0.15 -14.96
CA ALA A 32 2.46 1.03 -14.25
C ALA A 32 3.51 2.16 -14.29
N PRO A 33 3.10 3.42 -14.46
CA PRO A 33 4.02 4.53 -14.30
C PRO A 33 4.57 4.56 -12.87
N HIS A 34 5.79 5.05 -12.72
CA HIS A 34 6.50 5.12 -11.44
C HIS A 34 6.78 3.76 -10.77
N ALA A 35 6.59 2.62 -11.45
CA ALA A 35 6.90 1.30 -10.91
C ALA A 35 8.31 1.21 -10.29
N THR A 36 9.30 1.82 -10.93
CA THR A 36 10.70 1.87 -10.47
C THR A 36 10.94 2.79 -9.27
N ALA A 37 10.04 3.75 -9.02
CA ALA A 37 10.12 4.69 -7.89
C ALA A 37 9.32 4.21 -6.67
N LEU A 38 8.47 3.18 -6.82
CA LEU A 38 7.70 2.60 -5.73
C LEU A 38 8.60 1.86 -4.75
N SER A 39 8.21 1.89 -3.48
CA SER A 39 8.81 1.06 -2.42
C SER A 39 7.73 0.23 -1.73
N LEU A 40 7.99 -1.06 -1.53
CA LEU A 40 7.08 -1.98 -0.85
C LEU A 40 7.34 -1.99 0.65
N TRP A 41 6.26 -1.88 1.41
CA TRP A 41 6.24 -1.96 2.87
C TRP A 41 5.21 -3.00 3.27
N PHE A 42 5.66 -4.09 3.87
CA PHE A 42 4.77 -5.09 4.44
C PHE A 42 4.61 -4.81 5.93
N THR A 43 3.48 -4.23 6.33
CA THR A 43 3.25 -3.72 7.69
C THR A 43 1.94 -4.25 8.27
N VAL A 44 1.89 -4.42 9.59
CA VAL A 44 0.69 -4.88 10.33
C VAL A 44 -0.16 -3.70 10.81
N ASP A 45 0.25 -2.47 10.49
CA ASP A 45 -0.32 -1.22 11.04
C ASP A 45 -1.60 -0.77 10.30
N VAL A 46 -2.54 -1.69 10.10
CA VAL A 46 -3.79 -1.43 9.35
C VAL A 46 -4.78 -0.59 10.15
N THR A 47 -4.81 -0.82 11.46
CA THR A 47 -5.63 -0.10 12.43
C THR A 47 -4.90 -0.10 13.77
N ARG A 48 -4.51 1.07 14.28
CA ARG A 48 -4.16 1.20 15.69
C ARG A 48 -5.43 1.45 16.49
N PRO A 49 -5.65 0.76 17.61
CA PRO A 49 -4.78 -0.24 18.27
C PRO A 49 -4.89 -1.66 17.68
N ALA A 50 -3.92 -2.53 17.99
CA ALA A 50 -3.88 -3.93 17.53
C ALA A 50 -5.14 -4.76 17.87
N SER A 51 -5.82 -4.42 18.98
CA SER A 51 -7.11 -5.02 19.35
C SER A 51 -8.22 -4.71 18.34
N ALA A 52 -8.20 -3.52 17.71
CA ALA A 52 -9.13 -3.18 16.65
C ALA A 52 -8.90 -4.06 15.42
N PHE A 53 -7.64 -4.33 15.08
CA PHE A 53 -7.31 -5.23 13.97
C PHE A 53 -7.78 -6.67 14.25
N GLN A 54 -7.52 -7.19 15.45
CA GLN A 54 -8.01 -8.51 15.84
C GLN A 54 -9.54 -8.60 15.76
N ARG A 55 -10.25 -7.56 16.21
CA ARG A 55 -11.71 -7.49 16.11
C ARG A 55 -12.19 -7.47 14.67
N LEU A 56 -11.57 -6.67 13.79
CA LEU A 56 -11.89 -6.67 12.35
C LEU A 56 -11.77 -8.08 11.74
N LEU A 57 -10.72 -8.82 12.13
CA LEU A 57 -10.50 -10.18 11.65
C LEU A 57 -11.51 -11.18 12.22
N GLN A 58 -11.89 -11.05 13.50
CA GLN A 58 -12.89 -11.92 14.14
C GLN A 58 -14.29 -11.68 13.57
N ASP A 59 -14.66 -10.42 13.39
CA ASP A 59 -15.98 -9.99 12.91
C ASP A 59 -16.07 -10.05 11.37
N ALA A 60 -15.01 -10.50 10.68
CA ALA A 60 -14.90 -10.59 9.22
C ALA A 60 -15.25 -9.26 8.51
N LEU A 61 -14.95 -8.13 9.14
CA LEU A 61 -15.28 -6.80 8.66
C LEU A 61 -14.35 -6.38 7.52
N PRO A 62 -14.81 -5.52 6.58
CA PRO A 62 -13.95 -5.01 5.53
C PRO A 62 -12.77 -4.20 6.09
N TYR A 63 -11.58 -4.41 5.53
CA TYR A 63 -10.37 -3.70 5.94
C TYR A 63 -9.39 -3.50 4.78
N THR A 64 -8.53 -2.49 4.90
CA THR A 64 -7.57 -2.13 3.86
C THR A 64 -6.44 -3.17 3.80
N ILE A 65 -6.25 -3.81 2.65
CA ILE A 65 -5.18 -4.80 2.47
C ILE A 65 -3.98 -4.29 1.68
N LEU A 66 -4.18 -3.20 0.91
CA LEU A 66 -3.12 -2.51 0.20
C LEU A 66 -3.41 -1.02 0.15
N VAL A 67 -2.38 -0.20 0.34
CA VAL A 67 -2.43 1.25 0.18
C VAL A 67 -1.35 1.65 -0.80
N ALA A 68 -1.72 2.36 -1.86
CA ALA A 68 -0.77 3.11 -2.67
C ALA A 68 -0.78 4.57 -2.22
N GLU A 69 0.40 5.14 -2.07
CA GLU A 69 0.56 6.46 -1.52
C GLU A 69 1.64 7.23 -2.29
N TYR A 70 1.32 8.47 -2.64
CA TYR A 70 2.29 9.48 -3.04
C TYR A 70 2.38 10.55 -1.97
N ARG A 71 3.60 10.88 -1.57
CA ARG A 71 3.91 12.03 -0.73
C ARG A 71 4.72 13.03 -1.55
N PRO A 72 4.29 14.30 -1.67
CA PRO A 72 5.07 15.32 -2.34
C PRO A 72 6.34 15.62 -1.56
N ALA A 73 7.34 16.16 -2.25
CA ALA A 73 8.49 16.71 -1.58
C ALA A 73 8.04 17.83 -0.62
N SER A 74 8.61 17.84 0.58
CA SER A 74 8.37 18.87 1.59
C SER A 74 9.65 19.62 1.88
N ARG A 75 9.56 20.83 2.42
CA ARG A 75 10.75 21.54 2.89
C ARG A 75 11.07 21.06 4.30
N ALA A 76 12.34 20.81 4.57
CA ALA A 76 12.81 20.68 5.94
C ALA A 76 12.50 22.00 6.67
N GLY A 77 11.71 21.93 7.75
CA GLY A 77 11.44 23.10 8.58
C GLY A 77 12.70 23.59 9.29
N TYR A 78 12.58 24.69 10.05
CA TYR A 78 13.70 25.26 10.82
C TYR A 78 14.36 24.25 11.80
N SER A 79 13.61 23.24 12.26
CA SER A 79 14.08 22.15 13.11
C SER A 79 14.43 20.86 12.36
N GLY A 80 14.49 20.89 11.02
CA GLY A 80 14.80 19.72 10.20
C GLY A 80 16.22 19.25 10.44
N SER A 81 16.38 18.02 10.92
CA SER A 81 17.71 17.42 11.11
C SER A 81 18.46 17.30 9.77
N THR A 82 19.75 17.69 9.75
CA THR A 82 20.64 17.48 8.61
C THR A 82 20.67 16.02 8.18
N SER A 83 20.65 15.08 9.14
CA SER A 83 20.61 13.64 8.84
C SER A 83 19.31 13.20 8.14
N MET A 84 18.19 13.89 8.40
CA MET A 84 16.93 13.63 7.71
C MET A 84 16.93 14.22 6.30
N VAL A 85 17.59 15.36 6.10
CA VAL A 85 17.79 15.94 4.76
C VAL A 85 18.68 15.01 3.92
N GLU A 86 19.82 14.59 4.46
CA GLU A 86 20.78 13.71 3.77
C GLU A 86 20.20 12.33 3.44
N SER A 87 19.25 11.83 4.24
CA SER A 87 18.55 10.56 3.97
C SER A 87 17.37 10.69 3.00
N GLY A 88 17.19 11.85 2.38
CA GLY A 88 16.07 12.11 1.46
C GLY A 88 14.71 12.03 2.18
N TRP A 89 14.64 12.29 3.50
CA TRP A 89 13.41 12.17 4.27
C TRP A 89 12.27 13.01 3.68
N TYR A 90 12.62 14.20 3.19
CA TYR A 90 11.72 15.20 2.67
C TYR A 90 11.47 15.12 1.16
N GLU A 91 12.10 14.18 0.46
CA GLU A 91 11.89 13.99 -0.98
C GLU A 91 10.52 13.38 -1.28
N ALA A 92 10.06 13.56 -2.52
CA ALA A 92 8.83 12.95 -2.98
C ALA A 92 8.95 11.42 -2.97
N LYS A 93 7.91 10.73 -2.48
CA LYS A 93 7.94 9.28 -2.25
C LYS A 93 6.71 8.58 -2.78
N TRP A 94 6.96 7.48 -3.48
CA TRP A 94 5.96 6.52 -3.89
C TRP A 94 6.07 5.28 -3.00
N ARG A 95 4.95 4.88 -2.40
CA ARG A 95 4.92 3.81 -1.40
C ARG A 95 3.72 2.91 -1.62
N LEU A 96 3.95 1.62 -1.41
CA LEU A 96 2.92 0.60 -1.34
C LEU A 96 2.97 -0.07 0.02
N ASP A 97 1.94 0.12 0.83
CA ASP A 97 1.76 -0.61 2.09
C ASP A 97 0.87 -1.82 1.87
N VAL A 98 1.38 -3.00 2.20
CA VAL A 98 0.65 -4.25 2.14
C VAL A 98 0.36 -4.68 3.57
N SER A 99 -0.91 -4.92 3.84
CA SER A 99 -1.40 -5.40 5.14
C SER A 99 -1.60 -6.91 5.13
N PRO A 100 -1.45 -7.60 6.26
CA PRO A 100 -1.63 -9.04 6.30
C PRO A 100 -3.10 -9.42 6.26
N VAL A 101 -3.34 -10.66 5.87
CA VAL A 101 -4.65 -11.31 5.88
C VAL A 101 -4.59 -12.61 6.68
N PRO A 102 -5.71 -13.09 7.24
CA PRO A 102 -5.79 -14.44 7.80
C PRO A 102 -5.32 -15.46 6.76
N ARG A 103 -4.53 -16.45 7.19
CA ARG A 103 -3.94 -17.45 6.29
C ARG A 103 -4.99 -18.19 5.47
N ALA A 104 -6.16 -18.45 6.06
CA ALA A 104 -7.31 -19.05 5.37
C ALA A 104 -7.84 -18.21 4.20
N LEU A 105 -7.70 -16.88 4.28
CA LEU A 105 -8.19 -15.93 3.27
C LEU A 105 -7.11 -15.48 2.27
N ARG A 106 -5.86 -15.96 2.43
CA ARG A 106 -4.74 -15.57 1.56
C ARG A 106 -5.04 -15.80 0.08
N ALA A 107 -5.62 -16.95 -0.25
CA ALA A 107 -5.91 -17.29 -1.65
C ALA A 107 -6.95 -16.32 -2.24
N ALA A 108 -8.07 -16.11 -1.54
CA ALA A 108 -9.14 -15.21 -1.96
C ALA A 108 -8.64 -13.76 -2.09
N ALA A 109 -7.97 -13.23 -1.07
CA ALA A 109 -7.42 -11.87 -1.10
C ALA A 109 -6.35 -11.71 -2.20
N GLY A 110 -5.52 -12.72 -2.41
CA GLY A 110 -4.51 -12.72 -3.46
C GLY A 110 -5.11 -12.79 -4.86
N ALA A 111 -6.21 -13.52 -5.07
CA ALA A 111 -6.94 -13.54 -6.34
C ALA A 111 -7.57 -12.18 -6.62
N ALA A 112 -8.34 -11.64 -5.67
CA ALA A 112 -8.98 -10.34 -5.79
C ALA A 112 -7.96 -9.20 -6.02
N LEU A 113 -6.78 -9.25 -5.38
CA LEU A 113 -5.73 -8.28 -5.65
C LEU A 113 -5.23 -8.36 -7.09
N ARG A 114 -5.05 -9.55 -7.66
CA ARG A 114 -4.59 -9.69 -9.05
C ARG A 114 -5.65 -9.24 -10.05
N GLU A 115 -6.89 -9.65 -9.82
CA GLU A 115 -8.00 -9.46 -10.77
C GLU A 115 -8.52 -8.02 -10.77
N THR A 116 -8.56 -7.38 -9.60
CA THR A 116 -9.19 -6.06 -9.45
C THR A 116 -8.26 -5.05 -8.79
N GLY A 117 -7.52 -5.46 -7.76
CA GLY A 117 -6.72 -4.55 -6.94
C GLY A 117 -5.57 -3.87 -7.69
N LEU A 118 -4.64 -4.66 -8.25
CA LEU A 118 -3.47 -4.16 -8.96
C LEU A 118 -3.85 -3.37 -10.21
N PRO A 119 -4.82 -3.80 -11.04
CA PRO A 119 -5.33 -2.95 -12.13
C PRO A 119 -5.83 -1.59 -11.65
N ALA A 120 -6.56 -1.52 -10.52
CA ALA A 120 -7.02 -0.25 -9.97
C ALA A 120 -5.88 0.65 -9.49
N ILE A 121 -4.81 0.08 -8.92
CA ILE A 121 -3.60 0.83 -8.55
C ILE A 121 -2.86 1.32 -9.79
N THR A 122 -2.74 0.51 -10.84
CA THR A 122 -2.13 0.93 -12.10
C THR A 122 -2.89 2.13 -12.69
N GLU A 123 -4.22 2.11 -12.64
CA GLU A 123 -5.03 3.23 -13.13
C GLU A 123 -4.87 4.48 -12.28
N TRP A 124 -4.87 4.33 -10.95
CA TRP A 124 -4.55 5.44 -10.05
C TRP A 124 -3.15 6.01 -10.31
N LEU A 125 -2.14 5.16 -10.57
CA LEU A 125 -0.80 5.61 -10.95
C LEU A 125 -0.81 6.36 -12.29
N ARG A 126 -1.61 5.96 -13.29
CA ARG A 126 -1.75 6.71 -14.55
C ARG A 126 -2.38 8.09 -14.37
N SER A 127 -3.29 8.23 -13.40
CA SER A 127 -3.89 9.53 -13.08
C SER A 127 -2.87 10.57 -12.60
N SER A 128 -1.67 10.15 -12.21
CA SER A 128 -0.61 11.06 -11.72
C SER A 128 -0.09 12.04 -12.77
N GLY A 129 -0.34 11.79 -14.06
CA GLY A 129 0.03 12.68 -15.15
C GLY A 129 -0.82 13.96 -15.24
N GLN A 130 -1.89 14.08 -14.44
CA GLN A 130 -2.75 15.25 -14.43
C GLN A 130 -2.08 16.46 -13.77
N GLU A 131 -2.40 17.66 -14.26
CA GLU A 131 -1.86 18.90 -13.71
C GLU A 131 -2.24 19.05 -12.23
N GLY A 132 -1.26 19.44 -11.41
CA GLY A 132 -1.45 19.65 -9.97
C GLY A 132 -1.54 18.38 -9.11
N TRP A 133 -1.56 17.17 -9.70
CA TRP A 133 -1.69 15.92 -8.95
C TRP A 133 -0.61 15.75 -7.87
N GLY A 134 0.64 16.07 -8.24
CA GLY A 134 1.82 15.94 -7.38
C GLY A 134 2.00 17.04 -6.33
N LEU A 135 1.06 17.98 -6.19
CA LEU A 135 1.17 19.06 -5.20
C LEU A 135 0.73 18.62 -3.80
N ARG A 136 -0.07 17.56 -3.72
CA ARG A 136 -0.66 17.07 -2.48
C ARG A 136 -0.34 15.62 -2.26
N ARG A 137 -0.57 15.17 -1.02
CA ARG A 137 -0.55 13.76 -0.69
C ARG A 137 -1.72 13.08 -1.40
N GLN A 138 -1.42 12.02 -2.14
CA GLN A 138 -2.43 11.23 -2.84
C GLN A 138 -2.42 9.82 -2.28
N ARG A 139 -3.61 9.22 -2.11
CA ARG A 139 -3.73 7.89 -1.54
C ARG A 139 -4.83 7.10 -2.23
N ALA A 140 -4.52 5.86 -2.60
CA ALA A 140 -5.50 4.86 -2.99
C ALA A 140 -5.46 3.69 -2.01
N GLU A 141 -6.62 3.28 -1.52
CA GLU A 141 -6.78 2.18 -0.57
C GLU A 141 -7.57 1.05 -1.25
N LEU A 142 -7.11 -0.19 -1.08
CA LEU A 142 -7.82 -1.38 -1.51
C LEU A 142 -8.44 -2.05 -0.29
N VAL A 143 -9.76 -1.94 -0.16
CA VAL A 143 -10.51 -2.51 0.96
C VAL A 143 -10.98 -3.91 0.58
N PHE A 144 -10.53 -4.92 1.32
CA PHE A 144 -10.97 -6.29 1.16
C PHE A 144 -12.15 -6.57 2.09
N ALA A 145 -13.21 -7.17 1.56
CA ALA A 145 -14.36 -7.63 2.31
C ALA A 145 -14.26 -9.16 2.49
N PRO A 146 -13.88 -9.66 3.68
CA PRO A 146 -13.68 -11.09 3.93
C PRO A 146 -14.91 -11.95 3.64
N ALA A 147 -16.11 -11.44 3.95
CA ALA A 147 -17.36 -12.16 3.78
C ALA A 147 -17.68 -12.50 2.31
N THR A 148 -17.29 -11.61 1.38
CA THR A 148 -17.56 -11.76 -0.06
C THR A 148 -16.33 -12.12 -0.87
N GLY A 149 -15.12 -12.00 -0.29
CA GLY A 149 -13.86 -12.20 -0.99
C GLY A 149 -13.54 -11.12 -2.02
N THR A 150 -14.22 -9.98 -1.98
CA THR A 150 -14.09 -8.90 -2.98
C THR A 150 -13.18 -7.77 -2.49
N ILE A 151 -12.60 -7.04 -3.43
CA ILE A 151 -11.85 -5.80 -3.17
C ILE A 151 -12.60 -4.61 -3.75
N THR A 152 -12.66 -3.53 -2.98
CA THR A 152 -13.17 -2.23 -3.42
C THR A 152 -12.04 -1.20 -3.37
N PRO A 153 -11.67 -0.59 -4.50
CA PRO A 153 -10.73 0.54 -4.51
C PRO A 153 -11.42 1.80 -3.97
N GLN A 154 -10.70 2.55 -3.14
CA GLN A 154 -11.12 3.84 -2.57
C GLN A 154 -9.99 4.85 -2.75
N VAL A 155 -10.23 5.91 -3.51
CA VAL A 155 -9.27 7.02 -3.64
C VAL A 155 -9.57 8.05 -2.56
N LYS A 156 -8.55 8.45 -1.81
CA LYS A 156 -8.62 9.51 -0.80
C LYS A 156 -7.59 10.57 -1.15
N GLU A 157 -8.06 11.78 -1.41
CA GLU A 157 -7.19 12.94 -1.50
C GLU A 157 -6.80 13.36 -0.07
N GLY A 158 -5.50 13.51 0.18
CA GLY A 158 -5.03 14.04 1.45
C GLY A 158 -5.33 15.54 1.53
N ALA A 159 -5.85 15.97 2.69
CA ALA A 159 -5.94 17.39 3.06
C ALA A 159 -4.56 18.05 3.17
#